data_AF-A0A7H1BLA3-F1
#
_entry.id   AF-A0A7H1BLA3-F1
#
_cell.length_a   1.000
_cell.length_b   1.000
_cell.length_c   1.000
_cell.angle_alpha   90.00
_cell.angle_beta   90.00
_cell.angle_gamma   90.00
#
_symmetry.space_group_name_H-M   'P 1'
#
loop_
_entity.id
_entity.type
_entity.pdbx_description
1 polymer ?
#
loop_
_entity_poly.entity_id
_entity_poly.type
_entity_poly.pdbx_seq_one_letter_code
_entity_poly.pdbx_strand_id
1 'polypeptide(L)'
;MNVKARNSRPAAAKASETPEPIVINTRHPESGLAISYRVTVDTVERAEVISEAGVSVGLVARLTIQTSPRQRPVTIMASRLIGEGVWYSDAMTERGGRVHYSRGFGNRRGTPRRLLADLGDVLSICAYDVPGLVEEAEPGRPLKLRKVKAKGKAKAAAKA
;
A
#
# COMPACT_ATOMS: atom_id res chain seq x y z
N MET A 1 -41.77 33.81 13.68
CA MET A 1 -41.06 32.59 14.07
C MET A 1 -41.58 31.44 13.22
N ASN A 2 -40.72 30.82 12.42
CA ASN A 2 -41.07 29.63 11.63
C ASN A 2 -39.84 28.71 11.59
N VAL A 3 -39.91 27.57 12.26
CA VAL A 3 -38.87 26.53 12.26
C VAL A 3 -39.29 25.46 11.26
N LYS A 4 -38.60 25.36 10.12
CA LYS A 4 -38.79 24.27 9.16
C LYS A 4 -38.11 22.99 9.67
N ALA A 5 -38.91 21.93 9.76
CA ALA A 5 -38.49 20.60 10.18
C ALA A 5 -37.53 19.93 9.17
N ARG A 6 -36.68 19.06 9.72
CA ARG A 6 -35.60 18.29 9.08
C ARG A 6 -36.11 17.36 8.00
N ASN A 7 -35.51 17.39 6.81
CA ASN A 7 -35.42 16.24 5.92
C ASN A 7 -34.05 15.58 6.14
N SER A 8 -34.01 14.57 7.01
CA SER A 8 -32.88 13.65 7.08
C SER A 8 -32.92 12.74 5.85
N ARG A 9 -32.11 13.08 4.84
CA ARG A 9 -31.81 12.17 3.73
C ARG A 9 -31.05 10.96 4.33
N PRO A 10 -31.50 9.71 4.11
CA PRO A 10 -30.72 8.56 4.56
C PRO A 10 -29.40 8.58 3.81
N ALA A 11 -28.30 8.70 4.56
CA ALA A 11 -26.97 8.49 4.03
C ALA A 11 -26.93 7.06 3.50
N ALA A 12 -26.62 6.91 2.22
CA ALA A 12 -26.34 5.61 1.62
C ALA A 12 -25.23 4.97 2.45
N ALA A 13 -25.58 3.94 3.21
CA ALA A 13 -24.63 3.07 3.87
C ALA A 13 -23.86 2.32 2.76
N LYS A 14 -22.80 2.94 2.23
CA LYS A 14 -21.70 2.15 1.68
C LYS A 14 -21.11 1.44 2.89
N ALA A 15 -21.44 0.15 3.03
CA ALA A 15 -20.67 -0.73 3.89
C ALA A 15 -19.20 -0.55 3.49
N SER A 16 -18.44 0.16 4.32
CA SER A 16 -16.99 0.15 4.24
C SER A 16 -16.59 -1.24 4.70
N GLU A 17 -16.51 -2.17 3.75
CA GLU A 17 -15.94 -3.48 4.00
C GLU A 17 -14.54 -3.24 4.51
N THR A 18 -14.35 -3.42 5.82
CA THR A 18 -13.04 -3.23 6.44
C THR A 18 -12.23 -4.43 5.98
N PRO A 19 -11.08 -4.23 5.31
CA PRO A 19 -10.33 -5.35 4.75
C PRO A 19 -10.03 -6.37 5.85
N GLU A 20 -10.40 -7.62 5.61
CA GLU A 20 -10.23 -8.68 6.60
C GLU A 20 -8.74 -8.87 6.90
N PRO A 21 -8.36 -9.00 8.18
CA PRO A 21 -6.96 -9.16 8.55
C PRO A 21 -6.46 -10.55 8.17
N ILE A 22 -5.35 -10.59 7.43
CA ILE A 22 -4.60 -11.80 7.11
C ILE A 22 -3.70 -12.14 8.31
N VAL A 23 -3.72 -13.41 8.74
CA VAL A 23 -2.84 -13.88 9.81
C VAL A 23 -1.57 -14.47 9.20
N ILE A 24 -0.43 -13.88 9.53
CA ILE A 24 0.89 -14.35 9.11
C ILE A 24 1.63 -14.89 10.33
N ASN A 25 2.05 -16.15 10.28
CA ASN A 25 2.92 -16.76 11.28
C ASN A 25 4.34 -16.81 10.73
N THR A 26 5.28 -16.18 11.43
CA THR A 26 6.67 -16.10 10.98
C THR A 26 7.63 -16.11 12.15
N ARG A 27 8.93 -16.04 11.85
CA ARG A 27 10.00 -15.89 12.83
C ARG A 27 10.71 -14.57 12.62
N HIS A 28 10.98 -13.87 13.71
CA HIS A 28 11.80 -12.66 13.63
C HIS A 28 13.19 -13.01 13.07
N PRO A 29 13.68 -12.30 12.05
CA PRO A 29 14.90 -12.69 11.33
C PRO A 29 16.15 -12.69 12.22
N GLU A 30 16.22 -11.78 13.20
CA GLU A 30 17.39 -11.66 14.08
C GLU A 30 17.33 -12.56 15.34
N SER A 31 16.16 -12.66 16.00
CA SER A 31 16.02 -13.36 17.27
C SER A 31 15.43 -14.76 17.14
N GLY A 32 14.92 -15.15 15.96
CA GLY A 32 14.25 -16.43 15.73
C GLY A 32 12.91 -16.60 16.45
N LEU A 33 12.44 -15.56 17.15
CA LEU A 33 11.20 -15.56 17.93
C LEU A 33 10.01 -15.82 17.00
N ALA A 34 9.21 -16.82 17.32
CA ALA A 34 7.95 -17.06 16.61
C ALA A 34 6.94 -15.95 16.94
N ILE A 35 6.41 -15.30 15.91
CA ILE A 35 5.48 -14.18 16.04
C ILE A 35 4.35 -14.36 15.03
N SER A 36 3.13 -14.06 15.47
CA SER A 36 1.96 -13.97 14.60
C SER A 36 1.59 -12.51 14.39
N TYR A 37 1.45 -12.09 13.14
CA TYR A 37 0.97 -10.77 12.75
C TYR A 37 -0.44 -10.88 12.19
N ARG A 38 -1.36 -10.04 12.68
CA ARG A 38 -2.59 -9.68 11.97
C ARG A 38 -2.26 -8.53 11.06
N VAL A 39 -2.46 -8.72 9.77
CA VAL A 39 -2.06 -7.79 8.72
C VAL A 39 -3.29 -7.37 7.95
N THR A 40 -3.57 -6.08 7.96
CA THR A 40 -4.61 -5.48 7.13
C THR A 40 -3.92 -4.66 6.05
N VAL A 41 -4.11 -5.03 4.79
CA VAL A 41 -3.61 -4.25 3.66
C VAL A 41 -4.68 -3.23 3.29
N ASP A 42 -4.38 -1.95 3.48
CA ASP A 42 -5.30 -0.85 3.19
C ASP A 42 -5.32 -0.57 1.68
N THR A 43 -4.13 -0.48 1.07
CA THR A 43 -3.97 -0.17 -0.35
C THR A 43 -2.71 -0.82 -0.92
N VAL A 44 -2.79 -1.18 -2.20
CA VAL A 44 -1.63 -1.43 -3.08
C VAL A 44 -1.94 -0.76 -4.41
N GLU A 45 -1.14 0.22 -4.81
CA GLU A 45 -1.40 1.03 -5.99
C GLU A 45 -0.11 1.44 -6.70
N ARG A 46 -0.26 1.87 -7.95
CA ARG A 46 0.85 2.43 -8.72
C ARG A 46 1.14 3.84 -8.23
N ALA A 47 2.42 4.13 -7.99
CA ALA A 47 2.89 5.46 -7.66
C ALA A 47 4.03 5.89 -8.58
N GLU A 48 4.05 7.19 -8.87
CA GLU A 48 5.12 7.87 -9.59
C GLU A 48 5.41 9.19 -8.86
N VAL A 49 6.67 9.38 -8.46
CA VAL A 49 7.12 10.58 -7.76
C VAL A 49 8.31 11.15 -8.50
N ILE A 50 8.19 12.43 -8.85
CA ILE A 50 9.30 13.22 -9.38
C ILE A 50 9.92 13.97 -8.20
N SER A 51 11.20 13.75 -7.97
CA SER A 51 11.96 14.41 -6.91
C SER A 51 13.29 14.93 -7.46
N GLU A 52 14.05 15.64 -6.62
CA GLU A 52 15.43 16.02 -6.95
C GLU A 52 16.34 14.82 -7.23
N ALA A 53 15.98 13.62 -6.75
CA ALA A 53 16.71 12.39 -7.02
C ALA A 53 16.36 11.74 -8.37
N GLY A 54 15.43 12.31 -9.12
CA GLY A 54 14.87 11.75 -10.34
C GLY A 54 13.46 11.19 -10.14
N VAL A 55 13.03 10.41 -11.13
CA VAL A 55 11.69 9.81 -11.18
C VAL A 55 11.72 8.44 -10.53
N SER A 56 10.90 8.25 -9.50
CA SER A 56 10.65 6.95 -8.89
C SER A 56 9.30 6.43 -9.36
N VAL A 57 9.27 5.26 -9.99
CA VAL A 57 8.04 4.61 -10.46
C VAL A 57 7.97 3.21 -9.87
N GLY A 58 6.81 2.84 -9.33
CA GLY A 58 6.64 1.54 -8.68
C GLY A 58 5.25 1.31 -8.10
N LEU A 59 5.20 0.41 -7.13
CA LEU A 59 4.06 0.19 -6.26
C LEU A 59 4.30 0.89 -4.92
N VAL A 60 3.25 1.52 -4.41
CA VAL A 60 3.14 1.93 -3.02
C VAL A 60 2.07 1.08 -2.36
N ALA A 61 2.32 0.72 -1.11
CA ALA A 61 1.38 -0.01 -0.28
C ALA A 61 1.27 0.62 1.09
N ARG A 62 0.07 0.56 1.64
CA ARG A 62 -0.21 0.88 3.03
C ARG A 62 -0.78 -0.36 3.69
N LEU A 63 -0.18 -0.76 4.80
CA LEU A 63 -0.65 -1.88 5.61
C LEU A 63 -0.59 -1.52 7.09
N THR A 64 -1.39 -2.22 7.87
CA THR A 64 -1.36 -2.16 9.32
C THR A 64 -1.03 -3.54 9.86
N ILE A 65 -0.09 -3.62 10.79
CA ILE A 65 0.29 -4.86 11.47
C ILE A 65 -0.05 -4.79 12.95
N GLN A 66 -0.49 -5.91 13.51
CA GLN A 66 -0.75 -6.07 14.94
C GLN A 66 -0.31 -7.46 15.41
N THR A 67 0.58 -7.51 16.39
CA THR A 67 1.15 -8.76 16.94
C THR A 67 0.28 -9.40 18.03
N SER A 68 -0.54 -8.60 18.71
CA SER A 68 -1.53 -9.09 19.68
C SER A 68 -2.69 -8.11 19.82
N PRO A 69 -3.89 -8.56 20.23
CA PRO A 69 -5.04 -7.68 20.44
C PRO A 69 -4.80 -6.54 21.44
N ARG A 70 -3.84 -6.71 22.37
CA ARG A 70 -3.49 -5.73 23.39
C ARG A 70 -2.43 -4.71 22.93
N GLN A 71 -1.67 -5.03 21.89
CA GLN A 71 -0.70 -4.11 21.32
C GLN A 71 -1.37 -3.16 20.33
N ARG A 72 -0.89 -1.92 20.30
CA ARG A 72 -1.37 -0.92 19.34
C ARG A 72 -0.94 -1.33 17.94
N PRO A 73 -1.84 -1.30 16.95
CA PRO A 73 -1.46 -1.53 15.57
C PRO A 73 -0.47 -0.48 15.08
N VAL A 74 0.41 -0.91 14.18
CA VAL A 74 1.42 -0.07 13.53
C VAL A 74 1.11 -0.01 12.05
N THR A 75 1.04 1.20 11.50
CA THR A 75 0.87 1.43 10.07
C THR A 75 2.23 1.53 9.42
N ILE A 76 2.41 0.81 8.31
CA ILE A 76 3.61 0.80 7.49
C ILE A 76 3.23 1.30 6.10
N MET A 77 3.98 2.28 5.60
CA MET A 77 4.02 2.59 4.18
C MET A 77 5.23 1.88 3.57
N ALA A 78 4.99 1.12 2.52
CA ALA A 78 6.00 0.36 1.82
C ALA A 78 5.99 0.68 0.33
N SER A 79 7.12 0.50 -0.33
CA SER A 79 7.21 0.59 -1.79
C SER A 79 8.10 -0.50 -2.38
N ARG A 80 7.82 -0.78 -3.65
CA ARG A 80 8.67 -1.58 -4.52
C ARG A 80 8.75 -0.88 -5.87
N LEU A 81 9.94 -0.46 -6.27
CA LEU A 81 10.18 0.25 -7.52
C LEU A 81 10.33 -0.73 -8.69
N ILE A 82 10.10 -0.25 -9.92
CA ILE A 82 10.32 -1.04 -11.13
C ILE A 82 11.75 -1.60 -11.11
N GLY A 83 11.89 -2.89 -11.39
CA GLY A 83 13.16 -3.59 -11.35
C GLY A 83 13.56 -4.13 -9.97
N GLU A 84 12.92 -3.69 -8.88
CA GLU A 84 13.22 -4.21 -7.53
C GLU A 84 12.60 -5.59 -7.30
N GLY A 85 13.35 -6.48 -6.64
CA GLY A 85 12.91 -7.82 -6.26
C GLY A 85 12.18 -7.93 -4.92
N VAL A 86 12.25 -6.89 -4.09
CA VAL A 86 11.74 -6.92 -2.71
C VAL A 86 11.04 -5.62 -2.35
N TRP A 87 10.16 -5.69 -1.36
CA TRP A 87 9.51 -4.53 -0.77
C TRP A 87 10.40 -3.85 0.27
N TYR A 88 10.31 -2.53 0.33
CA TYR A 88 11.00 -1.69 1.30
C TYR A 88 10.01 -0.91 2.13
N SER A 89 10.37 -0.72 3.39
CA SER A 89 9.62 0.03 4.38
C SER A 89 10.02 1.51 4.28
N ASP A 90 9.09 2.37 3.84
CA ASP A 90 9.34 3.80 3.58
C ASP A 90 8.93 4.69 4.77
N ALA A 91 7.87 4.32 5.49
CA ALA A 91 7.49 4.96 6.75
C ALA A 91 6.80 3.98 7.69
N MET A 92 6.91 4.24 9.00
CA MET A 92 6.19 3.49 10.03
C MET A 92 5.66 4.44 11.10
N THR A 93 4.38 4.31 11.40
CA THR A 93 3.67 5.17 12.34
C THR A 93 2.82 4.34 13.30
N GLU A 94 2.78 4.76 14.55
CA GLU A 94 1.88 4.22 15.56
C GLU A 94 0.55 4.97 15.57
N ARG A 95 -0.52 4.28 15.99
CA ARG A 95 -1.81 4.92 16.22
C ARG A 95 -1.67 6.09 17.19
N GLY A 96 -2.12 7.27 16.76
CA GLY A 96 -1.92 8.54 17.47
C GLY A 96 -0.90 9.48 16.79
N GLY A 97 -0.35 9.09 15.64
CA GLY A 97 0.47 9.96 14.79
C GLY A 97 1.96 9.97 15.14
N ARG A 98 2.39 9.12 16.08
CA ARG A 98 3.82 8.98 16.41
C ARG A 98 4.55 8.33 15.24
N VAL A 99 5.49 9.05 14.65
CA VAL A 99 6.33 8.54 13.56
C VAL A 99 7.55 7.85 14.15
N HIS A 100 7.73 6.57 13.82
CA HIS A 100 8.94 5.81 14.19
C HIS A 100 10.08 6.07 13.21
N TYR A 101 9.74 6.10 11.92
CA TYR A 101 10.64 6.52 10.86
C TYR A 101 9.84 6.96 9.62
N SER A 102 10.41 7.84 8.81
CA SER A 102 9.86 8.25 7.52
C SER A 102 10.98 8.66 6.57
N ARG A 103 10.97 8.13 5.34
CA ARG A 103 11.95 8.45 4.29
C ARG A 103 11.32 8.93 2.98
N GLY A 104 10.02 8.74 2.83
CA GLY A 104 9.30 9.02 1.59
C GLY A 104 9.35 7.87 0.58
N PHE A 105 8.39 7.86 -0.34
CA PHE A 105 8.23 6.83 -1.36
C PHE A 105 9.49 6.68 -2.21
N GLY A 106 9.96 5.44 -2.39
CA GLY A 106 11.04 5.12 -3.33
C GLY A 106 12.40 5.70 -2.95
N ASN A 107 12.54 6.32 -1.78
CA ASN A 107 13.81 6.90 -1.38
C ASN A 107 14.80 5.79 -1.00
N ARG A 108 15.75 5.52 -1.90
CA ARG A 108 16.84 4.56 -1.70
C ARG A 108 18.17 5.23 -1.34
N ARG A 109 18.17 6.52 -1.01
CA ARG A 109 19.38 7.18 -0.49
C ARG A 109 19.65 6.68 0.94
N GLY A 110 20.86 6.19 1.19
CA GLY A 110 21.26 5.56 2.46
C GLY A 110 20.91 4.07 2.54
N THR A 111 20.78 3.52 3.75
CA THR A 111 20.55 2.07 3.95
C THR A 111 19.05 1.75 3.99
N PRO A 112 18.41 1.27 2.90
CA PRO A 112 16.98 1.00 2.86
C PRO A 112 16.59 -0.13 3.82
N ARG A 113 15.40 -0.05 4.41
CA ARG A 113 14.87 -1.09 5.30
C ARG A 113 14.01 -2.03 4.50
N ARG A 114 14.45 -3.29 4.35
CA ARG A 114 13.64 -4.33 3.71
C ARG A 114 12.43 -4.63 4.59
N LEU A 115 11.28 -4.83 3.95
CA LEU A 115 10.12 -5.37 4.62
C LEU A 115 10.36 -6.86 4.93
N LEU A 116 9.70 -7.40 5.96
CA LEU A 116 9.70 -8.85 6.20
C LEU A 116 9.20 -9.57 4.96
N ALA A 117 9.84 -10.70 4.62
CA ALA A 117 9.55 -11.44 3.38
C ALA A 117 8.05 -11.80 3.28
N ASP A 118 7.48 -12.38 4.34
CA ASP A 118 6.06 -12.78 4.34
C ASP A 118 5.10 -11.60 4.15
N LEU A 119 5.44 -10.42 4.67
CA LEU A 119 4.66 -9.20 4.42
C LEU A 119 4.81 -8.75 2.96
N GLY A 120 6.01 -8.85 2.39
CA GLY A 120 6.27 -8.57 0.99
C GLY A 120 5.53 -9.52 0.04
N ASP A 121 5.38 -10.79 0.42
CA ASP A 121 4.63 -11.78 -0.34
C ASP A 121 3.14 -11.44 -0.36
N VAL A 122 2.56 -11.10 0.79
CA VAL A 122 1.18 -10.63 0.89
C VAL A 122 0.93 -9.40 0.01
N LEU A 123 1.82 -8.40 0.06
CA LEU A 123 1.68 -7.22 -0.79
C LEU A 123 1.79 -7.54 -2.29
N SER A 124 2.61 -8.52 -2.65
CA SER A 124 2.78 -8.96 -4.04
C SER A 124 1.52 -9.69 -4.54
N ILE A 125 0.90 -10.51 -3.71
CA ILE A 125 -0.40 -11.14 -4.00
C ILE A 125 -1.48 -10.06 -4.18
N CYS A 126 -1.59 -9.12 -3.24
CA CYS A 126 -2.53 -8.01 -3.35
C CYS A 126 -2.30 -7.18 -4.62
N ALA A 127 -1.05 -7.01 -5.07
CA ALA A 127 -0.76 -6.31 -6.31
C ALA A 127 -1.30 -7.05 -7.56
N TYR A 128 -1.26 -8.38 -7.56
CA TYR A 128 -1.83 -9.21 -8.62
C TYR A 128 -3.37 -9.20 -8.61
N ASP A 129 -3.99 -9.06 -7.44
CA ASP A 129 -5.44 -8.95 -7.30
C ASP A 129 -5.98 -7.64 -7.89
N VAL A 130 -5.16 -6.59 -8.02
CA VAL A 130 -5.57 -5.34 -8.66
C VAL A 130 -5.51 -5.46 -10.19
N PRO A 131 -6.65 -5.48 -10.90
CA PRO A 131 -6.65 -5.70 -12.34
C PRO A 131 -5.89 -4.61 -13.09
N GLY A 132 -4.95 -5.02 -13.93
CA GLY A 132 -4.21 -4.08 -14.76
C GLY A 132 -3.06 -3.36 -14.05
N LEU A 133 -2.72 -3.73 -12.81
CA LEU A 133 -1.65 -3.09 -12.06
C LEU A 133 -0.25 -3.60 -12.44
N VAL A 134 -0.05 -4.92 -12.43
CA VAL A 134 1.27 -5.55 -12.62
C VAL A 134 1.30 -6.51 -13.81
N GLU A 135 2.47 -6.63 -14.41
CA GLU A 135 2.83 -7.72 -15.34
C GLU A 135 3.60 -8.81 -14.60
N GLU A 136 4.52 -8.41 -13.72
CA GLU A 136 5.38 -9.27 -12.93
C GLU A 136 5.58 -8.64 -11.55
N ALA A 137 5.25 -9.36 -10.49
CA ALA A 137 5.42 -8.94 -9.11
C ALA A 137 5.83 -10.08 -8.19
N GLU A 138 6.21 -11.26 -8.73
CA GLU A 138 6.65 -12.38 -7.89
C GLU A 138 7.78 -11.96 -6.93
N PRO A 139 7.77 -12.44 -5.68
CA PRO A 139 8.86 -12.18 -4.74
C PRO A 139 10.22 -12.59 -5.31
N GLY A 140 11.22 -11.72 -5.19
CA GLY A 140 12.56 -11.94 -5.73
C GLY A 140 12.73 -11.66 -7.22
N ARG A 141 11.64 -11.56 -8.00
CA ARG A 141 11.68 -11.19 -9.42
C ARG A 141 11.67 -9.67 -9.61
N PRO A 142 12.30 -9.10 -10.65
CA PRO A 142 12.19 -7.67 -10.91
C PRO A 142 10.72 -7.24 -11.14
N LEU A 143 10.23 -6.24 -10.41
CA LEU A 143 8.88 -5.69 -10.59
C LEU A 143 8.71 -5.13 -12.01
N LYS A 144 7.62 -5.52 -12.68
CA LYS A 144 7.15 -4.94 -13.94
C LYS A 144 5.69 -4.51 -13.81
N LEU A 145 5.43 -3.23 -14.09
CA LEU A 145 4.09 -2.67 -14.09
C LEU A 145 3.46 -2.79 -15.48
N ARG A 146 2.15 -3.00 -15.54
CA ARG A 146 1.42 -2.90 -16.81
C ARG A 146 1.50 -1.49 -17.35
N LYS A 147 1.63 -1.39 -18.67
CA LYS A 147 1.53 -0.11 -19.38
C LYS A 147 0.13 0.45 -19.19
N VAL A 148 0.04 1.67 -18.65
CA VAL A 148 -1.22 2.41 -18.63
C VAL A 148 -1.54 2.74 -20.08
N LYS A 149 -2.62 2.16 -20.62
CA LYS A 149 -3.13 2.59 -21.93
C LYS A 149 -3.56 4.04 -21.77
N ALA A 150 -2.87 4.96 -22.46
CA ALA A 150 -3.33 6.33 -22.56
C ALA A 150 -4.78 6.30 -23.05
N LYS A 151 -5.72 6.80 -22.24
CA LYS A 151 -7.12 6.94 -22.63
C LYS A 151 -7.11 7.85 -23.85
N GLY A 152 -7.30 7.28 -25.03
CA GLY A 152 -7.28 8.03 -26.28
C GLY A 152 -8.23 9.21 -26.16
N LYS A 153 -7.76 10.42 -26.49
CA LYS A 153 -8.61 11.59 -26.64
C LYS A 153 -9.74 11.20 -27.61
N ALA A 154 -10.93 10.98 -27.07
CA ALA A 154 -12.12 10.76 -27.87
C ALA A 154 -12.43 12.06 -28.60
N LYS A 155 -12.00 12.09 -29.86
CA LYS A 155 -12.52 12.82 -31.01
C LYS A 155 -13.89 13.47 -30.75
N ALA A 156 -13.89 14.78 -30.50
CA ALA A 156 -15.02 15.67 -30.75
C ALA A 156 -14.51 16.90 -31.54
N ALA A 157 -13.86 16.62 -32.66
CA ALA A 157 -13.70 17.54 -33.77
C ALA A 157 -14.08 16.74 -35.02
N ALA A 158 -15.40 16.62 -35.26
CA ALA A 158 -16.02 16.25 -36.54
C ALA A 158 -17.53 16.02 -36.35
N LYS A 159 -18.28 17.12 -36.23
CA LYS A 159 -19.60 17.33 -36.85
C LYS A 159 -19.65 18.85 -37.02
N ALA A 160 -19.21 19.33 -38.19
CA ALA A 160 -20.06 19.56 -39.36
C ALA A 160 -21.09 20.64 -39.04
#